data_AF-A0A9R0QWH0-F1
#
_entry.id   AF-A0A9R0QWH0-F1
#
_cell.length_a   1.000
_cell.length_b   1.000
_cell.length_c   1.000
_cell.angle_alpha   90.00
_cell.angle_beta   90.00
_cell.angle_gamma   90.00
#
_symmetry.space_group_name_H-M   'P 1'
#
loop_
_entity.id
_entity.type
_entity.pdbx_description
1 polymer ?
#
loop_
_entity_poly.entity_id
_entity_poly.type
_entity_poly.pdbx_seq_one_letter_code
_entity_poly.pdbx_strand_id
1 'polypeptide(L)'
;MFRQKNIINLYAPEIVVPNNDLEKQVLSLRDKNEFLENQQQKLIEEVKEYKRQILYQQRLINESSSKRQNEFVLDGARVMGIDASSQIIVASGRAPGVSAEHVLTKICMFSRQETKVRLPPNTKAVRDICITPGGLAIFASLGRKLSLLSMTTNNVVLQYDLPAPGWSCSGDQTGPNHVYAGLQNGMLLVFDTRQTKGPLHSLSGLSTNPVHTIHSVVDDSGSTKIISASSIGPCIWDVDGSENRPNLLTGMENQGVCISLACAAPSSDLIVASFRPRVEFSGDGSASQMGISQSPTLSSSGKLGCHALLRRKSSTSFVKEQICNGNVSELRMSKSAILPCSGTDQRLFAYGDESLRGVRTWRLPSFQPLADLRPHRQPILDLRFAESSTGEKYLGCLSEEKLQVFRIRS
;
A
#
# COMPACT_ATOMS: atom_id res chain seq x y z
N MET A 1 92.66 -56.54 29.31
CA MET A 1 92.36 -55.43 28.38
C MET A 1 91.17 -55.85 27.53
N PHE A 2 90.01 -55.22 27.77
CA PHE A 2 88.69 -55.72 27.36
C PHE A 2 88.49 -55.67 25.84
N ARG A 3 88.04 -56.80 25.27
CA ARG A 3 87.68 -56.97 23.86
C ARG A 3 86.35 -56.28 23.57
N GLN A 4 86.26 -55.67 22.40
CA GLN A 4 85.15 -54.92 21.82
C GLN A 4 83.89 -55.78 21.62
N LYS A 5 83.21 -56.13 22.72
CA LYS A 5 81.85 -56.68 22.78
C LYS A 5 81.21 -56.09 24.02
N ASN A 6 80.32 -55.11 23.84
CA ASN A 6 79.24 -54.65 24.75
C ASN A 6 78.94 -53.15 24.54
N ILE A 7 78.52 -52.77 23.33
CA ILE A 7 77.80 -51.51 23.13
C ILE A 7 76.50 -51.89 22.43
N ILE A 8 75.37 -51.65 23.11
CA ILE A 8 74.02 -51.90 22.62
C ILE A 8 73.45 -50.53 22.21
N ASN A 9 72.99 -50.41 20.97
CA ASN A 9 72.28 -49.21 20.53
C ASN A 9 70.88 -49.19 21.15
N LEU A 10 70.56 -48.14 21.90
CA LEU A 10 69.29 -47.98 22.64
C LEU A 10 68.24 -47.11 21.89
N TYR A 11 68.54 -46.65 20.68
CA TYR A 11 67.58 -45.85 19.92
C TYR A 11 66.52 -46.73 19.25
N ALA A 12 65.27 -46.58 19.69
CA ALA A 12 64.11 -47.10 18.99
C ALA A 12 63.95 -46.38 17.63
N PRO A 13 63.60 -47.09 16.54
CA PRO A 13 63.30 -46.44 15.27
C PRO A 13 62.05 -45.56 15.41
N GLU A 14 62.06 -44.36 14.81
CA GLU A 14 60.87 -43.52 14.69
C GLU A 14 59.76 -44.32 13.98
N ILE A 15 58.70 -44.63 14.71
CA ILE A 15 57.47 -45.18 14.12
C ILE A 15 56.78 -44.00 13.43
N VAL A 16 56.99 -43.87 12.13
CA VAL A 16 56.19 -42.99 11.28
C VAL A 16 54.82 -43.65 11.12
N VAL A 17 53.84 -43.20 11.92
CA VAL A 17 52.43 -43.56 11.71
C VAL A 17 51.95 -42.82 10.46
N PRO A 18 51.52 -43.50 9.38
CA PRO A 18 51.02 -42.82 8.19
C PRO A 18 49.76 -42.05 8.56
N ASN A 19 49.78 -40.73 8.45
CA ASN A 19 48.69 -39.84 8.82
C ASN A 19 47.59 -39.79 7.74
N ASN A 20 47.27 -40.95 7.14
CA ASN A 20 46.39 -41.09 5.98
C ASN A 20 44.97 -40.57 6.24
N ASP A 21 44.48 -40.66 7.47
CA ASP A 21 43.16 -40.17 7.82
C ASP A 21 43.10 -38.64 7.88
N LEU A 22 44.19 -38.00 8.34
CA LEU A 22 44.27 -36.54 8.34
C LEU A 22 44.42 -36.00 6.91
N GLU A 23 45.19 -36.67 6.06
CA GLU A 23 45.34 -36.31 4.64
C GLU A 23 44.00 -36.44 3.88
N LYS A 24 43.23 -37.50 4.13
CA LYS A 24 41.87 -37.65 3.56
C LYS A 24 40.92 -36.56 4.02
N GLN A 25 40.97 -36.17 5.31
CA GLN A 25 40.14 -35.07 5.82
C GLN A 25 40.52 -33.74 5.19
N VAL A 26 41.82 -33.45 5.03
CA VAL A 26 42.29 -32.23 4.38
C VAL A 26 41.85 -32.18 2.92
N LEU A 27 41.92 -33.30 2.19
CA LEU A 27 41.45 -33.38 0.81
C LEU A 27 39.94 -33.12 0.71
N SER A 28 39.15 -33.78 1.58
CA SER A 28 37.69 -33.59 1.63
C SER A 28 37.29 -32.14 1.97
N LEU A 29 38.01 -31.48 2.88
CA LEU A 29 37.80 -30.07 3.20
C LEU A 29 38.16 -29.16 2.02
N ARG A 30 39.20 -29.51 1.26
CA ARG A 30 39.63 -28.76 0.07
C ARG A 30 38.56 -28.80 -1.02
N ASP A 31 38.05 -29.99 -1.32
CA ASP A 31 36.98 -30.18 -2.30
C ASP A 31 35.70 -29.42 -1.89
N LYS A 32 35.39 -29.43 -0.58
CA LYS A 32 34.23 -28.70 -0.05
C LYS A 32 34.42 -27.18 -0.12
N ASN A 33 35.64 -26.68 0.12
CA ASN A 33 35.96 -25.27 -0.08
C ASN A 33 35.84 -24.86 -1.55
N GLU A 34 36.36 -25.65 -2.48
CA GLU A 34 36.25 -25.37 -3.90
C GLU A 34 34.77 -25.37 -4.36
N PHE A 35 33.96 -26.29 -3.84
CA PHE A 35 32.51 -26.28 -4.08
C PHE A 35 31.83 -25.01 -3.55
N LEU A 36 32.17 -24.59 -2.33
CA LEU A 36 31.62 -23.39 -1.70
C LEU A 36 32.06 -22.11 -2.43
N GLU A 37 33.31 -22.02 -2.88
CA GLU A 37 33.81 -20.90 -3.69
C GLU A 37 33.05 -20.80 -5.01
N ASN A 38 32.80 -21.93 -5.68
CA ASN A 38 32.00 -21.98 -6.90
C ASN A 38 30.53 -21.55 -6.67
N GLN A 39 29.93 -21.96 -5.55
CA GLN A 39 28.58 -21.50 -5.16
C GLN A 39 28.55 -20.00 -4.87
N GLN A 40 29.56 -19.49 -4.14
CA GLN A 40 29.69 -18.08 -3.83
C GLN A 40 29.85 -17.24 -5.11
N GLN A 41 30.64 -17.71 -6.07
CA GLN A 41 30.82 -17.01 -7.35
C GLN A 41 29.52 -16.93 -8.16
N LYS A 42 28.72 -18.01 -8.20
CA LYS A 42 27.39 -17.99 -8.83
C LYS A 42 26.45 -16.99 -8.16
N LEU A 43 26.38 -17.01 -6.82
CA LEU A 43 25.59 -16.05 -6.04
C LEU A 43 26.01 -14.61 -6.30
N ILE A 44 27.31 -14.33 -6.43
CA ILE A 44 27.82 -12.99 -6.75
C ILE A 44 27.35 -12.53 -8.13
N GLU A 45 27.39 -13.40 -9.13
CA GLU A 45 26.91 -13.06 -10.49
C GLU A 45 25.39 -12.84 -10.52
N GLU A 46 24.60 -13.67 -9.83
CA GLU A 46 23.15 -13.43 -9.67
C GLU A 46 22.88 -12.07 -9.00
N VAL A 47 23.58 -11.76 -7.91
CA VAL A 47 23.45 -10.47 -7.21
C VAL A 47 23.84 -9.29 -8.12
N LYS A 48 24.87 -9.44 -8.97
CA LYS A 48 25.25 -8.41 -9.94
C LYS A 48 24.15 -8.18 -10.98
N GLU A 49 23.53 -9.24 -11.49
CA GLU A 49 22.46 -9.11 -12.48
C GLU A 49 21.21 -8.48 -11.86
N TYR A 50 20.83 -8.90 -10.66
CA TYR A 50 19.77 -8.23 -9.90
C TYR A 50 20.06 -6.75 -9.71
N LYS A 51 21.29 -6.37 -9.32
CA LYS A 51 21.74 -4.98 -9.18
C LYS A 51 21.59 -4.18 -10.49
N ARG A 52 21.94 -4.76 -11.64
CA ARG A 52 21.76 -4.12 -12.95
C ARG A 52 20.29 -3.86 -13.25
N GLN A 53 19.41 -4.83 -12.98
CA GLN A 53 17.97 -4.65 -13.14
C GLN A 53 17.42 -3.57 -12.19
N ILE A 54 17.92 -3.47 -10.95
CA ILE A 54 17.56 -2.37 -10.03
C ILE A 54 17.92 -1.02 -10.64
N LEU A 55 19.16 -0.86 -11.07
CA LEU A 55 19.65 0.39 -11.65
C LEU A 55 18.88 0.80 -12.90
N TYR A 56 18.50 -0.17 -13.74
CA TYR A 56 17.68 0.07 -14.92
C TYR A 56 16.27 0.56 -14.55
N GLN A 57 15.58 -0.11 -13.62
CA GLN A 57 14.26 0.31 -13.17
C GLN A 57 14.29 1.66 -12.44
N GLN A 58 15.31 1.91 -11.60
CA GLN A 58 15.53 3.23 -10.98
C GLN A 58 15.70 4.32 -12.03
N ARG A 59 16.44 4.05 -13.12
CA ARG A 59 16.61 5.01 -14.21
C ARG A 59 15.30 5.29 -14.94
N LEU A 60 14.47 4.28 -15.20
CA LEU A 60 13.14 4.46 -15.82
C LEU A 60 12.21 5.33 -14.97
N ILE A 61 12.22 5.13 -13.65
CA ILE A 61 11.43 5.94 -12.70
C ILE A 61 12.01 7.36 -12.58
N ASN A 62 13.34 7.50 -12.57
CA ASN A 62 13.98 8.81 -12.48
C ASN A 62 13.81 9.63 -13.76
N GLU A 63 13.82 9.02 -14.94
CA GLU A 63 13.55 9.71 -16.21
C GLU A 63 12.10 10.18 -16.31
N SER A 64 11.12 9.38 -15.84
CA SER A 64 9.73 9.84 -15.73
C SER A 64 9.58 10.95 -14.68
N SER A 65 10.44 10.97 -13.66
CA SER A 65 10.58 12.09 -12.73
C SER A 65 11.38 13.29 -13.28
N SER A 66 12.06 13.23 -14.43
CA SER A 66 12.90 14.35 -14.89
C SER A 66 12.15 15.32 -15.83
N LYS A 67 11.10 14.85 -16.53
CA LYS A 67 10.28 15.72 -17.38
C LYS A 67 9.21 16.49 -16.56
N ARG A 68 9.24 17.82 -16.65
CA ARG A 68 8.44 18.81 -15.89
C ARG A 68 6.91 18.82 -16.13
N GLN A 69 6.25 17.77 -16.60
CA GLN A 69 5.00 17.98 -17.34
C GLN A 69 3.66 17.83 -16.58
N ASN A 70 3.56 17.11 -15.46
CA ASN A 70 2.25 16.80 -14.84
C ASN A 70 2.12 17.21 -13.37
N GLU A 71 2.48 18.47 -13.07
CA GLU A 71 2.22 19.07 -11.77
C GLU A 71 1.05 20.04 -11.86
N PHE A 72 0.10 19.95 -10.94
CA PHE A 72 -1.10 20.78 -10.90
C PHE A 72 -1.20 21.45 -9.54
N VAL A 73 -1.47 22.75 -9.53
CA VAL A 73 -1.69 23.51 -8.29
C VAL A 73 -3.17 23.41 -7.99
N LEU A 74 -3.52 22.85 -6.84
CA LEU A 74 -4.91 22.69 -6.41
C LEU A 74 -5.05 23.28 -5.02
N ASP A 75 -6.11 24.04 -4.82
CA ASP A 75 -6.43 24.61 -3.51
C ASP A 75 -7.47 23.74 -2.78
N GLY A 76 -7.14 23.38 -1.54
CA GLY A 76 -8.03 22.64 -0.66
C GLY A 76 -8.34 21.20 -1.08
N ALA A 77 -7.55 20.63 -2.00
CA ALA A 77 -7.74 19.25 -2.44
C ALA A 77 -7.38 18.26 -1.33
N ARG A 78 -8.14 17.15 -1.26
CA ARG A 78 -7.99 16.15 -0.19
C ARG A 78 -7.93 14.72 -0.69
N VAL A 79 -8.68 14.39 -1.74
CA VAL A 79 -8.68 13.06 -2.37
C VAL A 79 -8.78 13.19 -3.87
N MET A 80 -8.38 12.13 -4.57
CA MET A 80 -8.44 12.07 -6.03
C MET A 80 -8.87 10.69 -6.54
N GLY A 81 -9.32 10.66 -7.80
CA GLY A 81 -9.49 9.48 -8.62
C GLY A 81 -8.81 9.69 -9.97
N ILE A 82 -8.35 8.59 -10.58
CA ILE A 82 -7.68 8.62 -11.88
C ILE A 82 -8.46 7.76 -12.87
N ASP A 83 -8.95 8.39 -13.94
CA ASP A 83 -9.40 7.70 -15.14
C ASP A 83 -8.21 7.57 -16.09
N ALA A 84 -7.54 6.42 -16.04
CA ALA A 84 -6.36 6.16 -16.87
C ALA A 84 -6.70 6.05 -18.37
N SER A 85 -7.90 5.57 -18.70
CA SER A 85 -8.35 5.39 -20.08
C SER A 85 -8.63 6.72 -20.76
N SER A 86 -9.31 7.64 -20.07
CA SER A 86 -9.57 9.00 -20.58
C SER A 86 -8.45 9.98 -20.24
N GLN A 87 -7.45 9.57 -19.45
CA GLN A 87 -6.37 10.42 -18.93
C GLN A 87 -6.90 11.67 -18.21
N ILE A 88 -7.91 11.46 -17.36
CA ILE A 88 -8.54 12.51 -16.55
C ILE A 88 -8.30 12.21 -15.08
N ILE A 89 -7.94 13.24 -14.33
CA ILE A 89 -7.89 13.20 -12.87
C ILE A 89 -9.12 13.91 -12.34
N VAL A 90 -9.75 13.34 -11.32
CA VAL A 90 -10.79 14.02 -10.54
C VAL A 90 -10.23 14.26 -9.16
N ALA A 91 -10.16 15.51 -8.72
CA ALA A 91 -9.76 15.87 -7.36
C ALA A 91 -10.92 16.52 -6.62
N SER A 92 -11.06 16.23 -5.33
CA SER A 92 -11.93 17.02 -4.47
C SER A 92 -11.33 18.39 -4.24
N GLY A 93 -12.16 19.39 -3.91
CA GLY A 93 -11.67 20.72 -3.58
C GLY A 93 -12.78 21.62 -3.06
N ARG A 94 -12.48 22.92 -3.00
CA ARG A 94 -13.44 23.97 -2.65
C ARG A 94 -13.49 25.04 -3.74
N ALA A 95 -14.68 25.57 -3.99
CA ALA A 95 -14.84 26.73 -4.86
C ALA A 95 -14.24 27.99 -4.20
N PRO A 96 -13.66 28.93 -4.97
CA PRO A 96 -13.22 30.21 -4.41
C PRO A 96 -14.41 31.02 -3.87
N GLY A 97 -14.26 31.67 -2.71
CA GLY A 97 -15.28 32.59 -2.15
C GLY A 97 -15.56 32.40 -0.66
N VAL A 98 -16.34 33.32 -0.08
CA VAL A 98 -16.61 33.46 1.37
C VAL A 98 -17.49 32.32 1.95
N SER A 99 -18.15 31.54 1.09
CA SER A 99 -18.78 30.26 1.43
C SER A 99 -18.32 29.22 0.42
N ALA A 100 -17.12 28.68 0.65
CA ALA A 100 -16.42 27.84 -0.31
C ALA A 100 -17.11 26.47 -0.45
N GLU A 101 -18.06 26.38 -1.40
CA GLU A 101 -18.79 25.15 -1.73
C GLU A 101 -17.84 24.01 -2.09
N HIS A 102 -18.20 22.78 -1.73
CA HIS A 102 -17.43 21.61 -2.12
C HIS A 102 -17.66 21.30 -3.61
N VAL A 103 -16.56 21.10 -4.33
CA VAL A 103 -16.57 20.82 -5.77
C VAL A 103 -15.65 19.65 -6.10
N LEU A 104 -15.83 19.10 -7.30
CA LEU A 104 -14.82 18.25 -7.93
C LEU A 104 -14.16 19.03 -9.06
N THR A 105 -12.84 18.95 -9.16
CA THR A 105 -12.08 19.49 -10.30
C THR A 105 -11.64 18.33 -11.17
N LYS A 106 -12.12 18.32 -12.42
CA LYS A 106 -11.62 17.41 -13.45
C LYS A 106 -10.45 18.06 -14.17
N ILE A 107 -9.38 17.31 -14.38
CA ILE A 107 -8.13 17.80 -14.96
C ILE A 107 -7.74 16.84 -16.08
N CYS A 108 -7.66 17.32 -17.32
CA CYS A 108 -7.07 16.53 -18.40
C CYS A 108 -5.55 16.50 -18.21
N MET A 109 -4.96 15.30 -18.15
CA MET A 109 -3.51 15.15 -17.89
C MET A 109 -2.64 15.78 -18.97
N PHE A 110 -3.10 15.80 -20.23
CA PHE A 110 -2.33 16.32 -21.36
C PHE A 110 -2.57 17.82 -21.60
N SER A 111 -3.82 18.24 -21.73
CA SER A 111 -4.14 19.65 -22.01
C SER A 111 -4.06 20.55 -20.77
N ARG A 112 -4.04 19.94 -19.57
CA ARG A 112 -4.09 20.63 -18.26
C ARG A 112 -5.34 21.48 -18.09
N GLN A 113 -6.36 21.26 -18.91
CA GLN A 113 -7.64 21.94 -18.79
C GLN A 113 -8.36 21.47 -17.53
N GLU A 114 -8.78 22.44 -16.73
CA GLU A 114 -9.55 22.21 -15.51
C GLU A 114 -11.03 22.50 -15.76
N THR A 115 -11.90 21.61 -15.29
CA THR A 115 -13.35 21.80 -15.28
C THR A 115 -13.88 21.56 -13.88
N LYS A 116 -14.50 22.58 -13.29
CA LYS A 116 -15.13 22.46 -11.97
C LYS A 116 -16.54 21.90 -12.12
N VAL A 117 -16.81 20.83 -11.38
CA VAL A 117 -18.10 20.16 -11.30
C VAL A 117 -18.72 20.50 -9.95
N ARG A 118 -19.88 21.16 -9.99
CA ARG A 118 -20.67 21.48 -8.80
C ARG A 118 -21.28 20.21 -8.23
N LEU A 119 -21.22 20.07 -6.92
CA LEU A 119 -21.80 18.94 -6.21
C LEU A 119 -23.24 19.26 -5.77
N PRO A 120 -24.13 18.27 -5.67
CA PRO A 120 -25.45 18.46 -5.09
C PRO A 120 -25.39 19.09 -3.70
N PRO A 121 -26.41 19.85 -3.28
CA PRO A 121 -26.48 20.40 -1.93
C PRO A 121 -26.32 19.31 -0.86
N ASN A 122 -25.78 19.69 0.31
CA ASN A 122 -25.55 18.79 1.44
C ASN A 122 -24.51 17.68 1.23
N THR A 123 -23.81 17.62 0.10
CA THR A 123 -22.72 16.64 -0.12
C THR A 123 -21.60 16.80 0.92
N LYS A 124 -21.32 18.03 1.37
CA LYS A 124 -20.17 18.36 2.25
C LYS A 124 -18.85 17.83 1.65
N ALA A 125 -17.81 17.69 2.47
CA ALA A 125 -16.49 17.27 2.01
C ALA A 125 -16.49 15.83 1.46
N VAL A 126 -15.89 15.66 0.29
CA VAL A 126 -15.64 14.35 -0.32
C VAL A 126 -14.45 13.67 0.39
N ARG A 127 -14.63 12.41 0.78
CA ARG A 127 -13.67 11.62 1.57
C ARG A 127 -12.99 10.51 0.79
N ASP A 128 -13.59 10.06 -0.30
CA ASP A 128 -13.00 9.05 -1.18
C ASP A 128 -13.61 9.19 -2.58
N ILE A 129 -12.82 8.84 -3.59
CA ILE A 129 -13.21 8.81 -5.00
C ILE A 129 -12.72 7.48 -5.58
N CYS A 130 -13.58 6.80 -6.33
CA CYS A 130 -13.26 5.61 -7.11
C CYS A 130 -13.77 5.84 -8.55
N ILE A 131 -12.93 5.55 -9.53
CA ILE A 131 -13.32 5.61 -10.95
C ILE A 131 -13.62 4.20 -11.42
N THR A 132 -14.80 3.98 -11.99
CA THR A 132 -15.17 2.69 -12.57
C THR A 132 -14.71 2.59 -14.03
N PRO A 133 -14.49 1.37 -14.56
CA PRO A 133 -14.20 1.18 -15.98
C PRO A 133 -15.29 1.73 -16.92
N GLY A 134 -16.53 1.83 -16.44
CA GLY A 134 -17.67 2.38 -17.18
C GLY A 134 -17.73 3.91 -17.24
N GLY A 135 -16.71 4.63 -16.77
CA GLY A 135 -16.66 6.10 -16.83
C GLY A 135 -17.54 6.78 -15.78
N LEU A 136 -17.78 6.13 -14.64
CA LEU A 136 -18.43 6.76 -13.48
C LEU A 136 -17.38 7.08 -12.42
N ALA A 137 -17.49 8.26 -11.82
CA ALA A 137 -16.78 8.58 -10.59
C ALA A 137 -17.73 8.39 -9.39
N ILE A 138 -17.47 7.36 -8.59
CA ILE A 138 -18.13 7.11 -7.32
C ILE A 138 -17.42 7.92 -6.25
N PHE A 139 -18.15 8.60 -5.38
CA PHE A 139 -17.55 9.30 -4.26
C PHE A 139 -18.38 9.23 -2.98
N ALA A 140 -17.68 8.99 -1.87
CA ALA A 140 -18.22 9.01 -0.52
C ALA A 140 -17.98 10.39 0.13
N SER A 141 -18.94 10.84 0.93
CA SER A 141 -18.92 12.21 1.46
C SER A 141 -19.41 12.32 2.91
N LEU A 142 -18.91 13.35 3.61
CA LEU A 142 -19.32 13.67 4.98
C LEU A 142 -20.77 14.14 5.09
N GLY A 143 -21.41 14.43 3.95
CA GLY A 143 -22.83 14.75 3.83
C GLY A 143 -23.76 13.56 4.05
N ARG A 144 -23.22 12.38 4.36
CA ARG A 144 -23.96 11.10 4.38
C ARG A 144 -24.50 10.73 2.99
N LYS A 145 -23.70 10.96 1.95
CA LYS A 145 -24.06 10.66 0.57
C LYS A 145 -23.00 9.78 -0.09
N LEU A 146 -23.46 8.76 -0.82
CA LEU A 146 -22.70 8.05 -1.85
C LEU A 146 -23.24 8.50 -3.21
N SER A 147 -22.40 9.09 -4.04
CA SER A 147 -22.83 9.70 -5.30
C SER A 147 -22.06 9.14 -6.48
N LEU A 148 -22.73 9.00 -7.62
CA LEU A 148 -22.17 8.54 -8.88
C LEU A 148 -22.25 9.67 -9.90
N LEU A 149 -21.10 10.16 -10.32
CA LEU A 149 -20.95 11.20 -11.33
C LEU A 149 -20.64 10.57 -12.69
N SER A 150 -21.36 10.94 -13.73
CA SER A 150 -20.96 10.61 -15.09
C SER A 150 -19.77 11.47 -15.52
N MET A 151 -18.66 10.81 -15.88
CA MET A 151 -17.46 11.50 -16.34
C MET A 151 -17.66 12.17 -17.71
N THR A 152 -18.67 11.77 -18.48
CA THR A 152 -18.99 12.37 -19.77
C THR A 152 -19.85 13.62 -19.62
N THR A 153 -20.94 13.54 -18.85
CA THR A 153 -21.91 14.65 -18.74
C THR A 153 -21.62 15.62 -17.60
N ASN A 154 -20.69 15.28 -16.71
CA ASN A 154 -20.38 16.04 -15.49
C ASN A 154 -21.58 16.24 -14.56
N ASN A 155 -22.56 15.33 -14.59
CA ASN A 155 -23.72 15.34 -13.72
C ASN A 155 -23.72 14.14 -12.76
N VAL A 156 -24.19 14.37 -11.54
CA VAL A 156 -24.47 13.28 -10.59
C VAL A 156 -25.72 12.58 -11.08
N VAL A 157 -25.56 11.35 -11.56
CA VAL A 157 -26.63 10.54 -12.15
C VAL A 157 -27.36 9.69 -11.11
N LEU A 158 -26.72 9.42 -9.98
CA LEU A 158 -27.30 8.65 -8.88
C LEU A 158 -26.72 9.10 -7.55
N GLN A 159 -27.55 9.17 -6.52
CA GLN A 159 -27.15 9.57 -5.18
C GLN A 159 -27.95 8.80 -4.13
N TYR A 160 -27.24 8.11 -3.23
CA TYR A 160 -27.83 7.37 -2.12
C TYR A 160 -27.62 8.12 -0.80
N ASP A 161 -28.66 8.11 0.03
CA ASP A 161 -28.57 8.52 1.43
C ASP A 161 -27.95 7.41 2.27
N LEU A 162 -26.99 7.79 3.11
CA LEU A 162 -26.25 6.88 3.99
C LEU A 162 -26.70 7.10 5.45
N PRO A 163 -26.75 6.04 6.28
CA PRO A 163 -27.11 6.17 7.70
C PRO A 163 -26.06 6.93 8.51
N ALA A 164 -24.80 6.90 8.06
CA ALA A 164 -23.67 7.62 8.66
C ALA A 164 -22.79 8.25 7.55
N PRO A 165 -21.90 9.20 7.88
CA PRO A 165 -21.01 9.83 6.91
C PRO A 165 -20.21 8.80 6.11
N GLY A 166 -20.17 8.97 4.79
CA GLY A 166 -19.39 8.11 3.90
C GLY A 166 -17.90 8.41 4.04
N TRP A 167 -17.10 7.37 4.19
CA TRP A 167 -15.67 7.47 4.45
C TRP A 167 -14.81 6.88 3.34
N SER A 168 -15.21 5.73 2.79
CA SER A 168 -14.57 5.12 1.62
C SER A 168 -15.60 4.63 0.62
N CYS A 169 -15.19 4.47 -0.64
CA CYS A 169 -16.03 3.89 -1.68
C CYS A 169 -15.21 3.08 -2.68
N SER A 170 -15.86 2.09 -3.29
CA SER A 170 -15.28 1.29 -4.36
C SER A 170 -16.36 0.81 -5.32
N GLY A 171 -15.99 0.55 -6.57
CA GLY A 171 -16.82 -0.15 -7.55
C GLY A 171 -16.41 -1.61 -7.64
N ASP A 172 -17.35 -2.45 -8.04
CA ASP A 172 -17.03 -3.81 -8.45
C ASP A 172 -16.22 -3.79 -9.76
N GLN A 173 -15.20 -4.66 -9.83
CA GLN A 173 -14.34 -4.79 -10.99
C GLN A 173 -14.85 -5.87 -11.96
N THR A 174 -15.72 -6.77 -11.48
CA THR A 174 -16.29 -7.86 -12.29
C THR A 174 -17.57 -7.47 -13.00
N GLY A 175 -18.27 -6.45 -12.49
CA GLY A 175 -19.52 -5.96 -13.06
C GLY A 175 -19.73 -4.47 -12.79
N PRO A 176 -20.44 -3.76 -13.68
CA PRO A 176 -20.59 -2.30 -13.58
C PRO A 176 -21.59 -1.85 -12.51
N ASN A 177 -22.37 -2.79 -11.96
CA ASN A 177 -23.58 -2.46 -11.22
C ASN A 177 -23.39 -2.41 -9.72
N HIS A 178 -22.42 -3.12 -9.16
CA HIS A 178 -22.21 -3.14 -7.71
C HIS A 178 -21.25 -2.04 -7.28
N VAL A 179 -21.66 -1.30 -6.25
CA VAL A 179 -20.83 -0.26 -5.63
C VAL A 179 -20.91 -0.38 -4.12
N TYR A 180 -19.84 0.01 -3.46
CA TYR A 180 -19.64 -0.21 -2.03
C TYR A 180 -19.36 1.10 -1.31
N ALA A 181 -19.90 1.25 -0.10
CA ALA A 181 -19.62 2.39 0.77
C ALA A 181 -19.20 1.93 2.16
N GLY A 182 -18.06 2.44 2.62
CA GLY A 182 -17.55 2.26 3.98
C GLY A 182 -17.90 3.49 4.77
N LEU A 183 -18.53 3.31 5.93
CA LEU A 183 -19.07 4.41 6.72
C LEU A 183 -18.19 4.73 7.93
N GLN A 184 -18.36 5.95 8.46
CA GLN A 184 -17.66 6.43 9.64
C GLN A 184 -17.93 5.58 10.91
N ASN A 185 -19.09 4.92 10.98
CA ASN A 185 -19.52 4.11 12.11
C ASN A 185 -19.16 2.62 11.97
N GLY A 186 -18.28 2.25 11.02
CA GLY A 186 -17.83 0.88 10.83
C GLY A 186 -18.71 -0.01 9.96
N MET A 187 -19.80 0.53 9.39
CA MET A 187 -20.66 -0.23 8.48
C MET A 187 -20.10 -0.29 7.06
N LEU A 188 -20.38 -1.40 6.38
CA LEU A 188 -20.17 -1.59 4.94
C LEU A 188 -21.55 -1.74 4.27
N LEU A 189 -21.83 -0.90 3.28
CA LEU A 189 -23.04 -0.98 2.48
C LEU A 189 -22.72 -1.44 1.07
N VAL A 190 -23.56 -2.34 0.55
CA VAL A 190 -23.52 -2.85 -0.83
C VAL A 190 -24.73 -2.30 -1.57
N PHE A 191 -24.52 -1.70 -2.73
CA PHE A 191 -25.56 -1.17 -3.59
C PHE A 191 -25.50 -1.82 -4.96
N ASP A 192 -26.67 -2.01 -5.58
CA ASP A 192 -26.80 -2.26 -7.00
C ASP A 192 -27.34 -0.99 -7.65
N THR A 193 -26.61 -0.42 -8.62
CA THR A 193 -26.97 0.83 -9.32
C THR A 193 -28.29 0.75 -10.07
N ARG A 194 -28.78 -0.46 -10.38
CA ARG A 194 -30.11 -0.69 -10.97
C ARG A 194 -31.22 -0.52 -9.93
N GLN A 195 -30.90 -0.69 -8.65
CA GLN A 195 -31.80 -0.49 -7.51
C GLN A 195 -31.49 0.85 -6.82
N THR A 196 -32.31 1.86 -7.11
CA THR A 196 -32.06 3.23 -6.63
C THR A 196 -32.66 3.56 -5.26
N LYS A 197 -33.47 2.64 -4.68
CA LYS A 197 -34.18 2.89 -3.41
C LYS A 197 -33.27 2.85 -2.17
N GLY A 198 -32.18 2.10 -2.21
CA GLY A 198 -31.34 1.88 -1.04
C GLY A 198 -30.34 0.73 -1.24
N PRO A 199 -29.55 0.39 -0.22
CA PRO A 199 -28.57 -0.67 -0.30
C PRO A 199 -29.22 -2.05 -0.45
N LEU A 200 -28.55 -2.95 -1.16
CA LEU A 200 -28.85 -4.37 -1.22
C LEU A 200 -28.50 -5.04 0.12
N HIS A 201 -27.34 -4.71 0.68
CA HIS A 201 -26.88 -5.21 1.97
C HIS A 201 -26.36 -4.08 2.86
N SER A 202 -26.62 -4.20 4.16
CA SER A 202 -26.13 -3.29 5.18
C SER A 202 -25.45 -4.10 6.28
N LEU A 203 -24.12 -4.15 6.23
CA LEU A 203 -23.31 -5.07 7.03
C LEU A 203 -22.60 -4.31 8.14
N SER A 204 -22.66 -4.83 9.37
CA SER A 204 -21.96 -4.27 10.52
C SER A 204 -20.52 -4.76 10.58
N GLY A 205 -19.57 -3.84 10.72
CA GLY A 205 -18.16 -4.18 10.92
C GLY A 205 -17.84 -4.70 12.31
N LEU A 206 -16.55 -5.03 12.52
CA LEU A 206 -16.04 -5.53 13.81
C LEU A 206 -15.79 -4.43 14.84
N SER A 207 -15.85 -3.17 14.43
CA SER A 207 -15.72 -2.01 15.31
C SER A 207 -16.59 -0.87 14.80
N THR A 208 -16.78 0.16 15.61
CA THR A 208 -17.50 1.39 15.23
C THR A 208 -16.58 2.43 14.57
N ASN A 209 -15.32 2.07 14.30
CA ASN A 209 -14.35 2.96 13.68
C ASN A 209 -14.58 3.07 12.16
N PRO A 210 -14.16 4.15 11.50
CA PRO A 210 -14.39 4.33 10.07
C PRO A 210 -13.81 3.20 9.23
N VAL A 211 -14.59 2.74 8.24
CA VAL A 211 -14.08 1.87 7.18
C VAL A 211 -13.35 2.76 6.17
N HIS A 212 -12.03 2.82 6.26
CA HIS A 212 -11.21 3.79 5.53
C HIS A 212 -10.75 3.34 4.15
N THR A 213 -10.80 2.05 3.88
CA THR A 213 -10.45 1.49 2.56
C THR A 213 -11.39 0.35 2.22
N ILE A 214 -11.78 0.25 0.95
CA ILE A 214 -12.53 -0.88 0.38
C ILE A 214 -11.88 -1.25 -0.96
N HIS A 215 -11.68 -2.54 -1.18
CA HIS A 215 -11.28 -3.14 -2.45
C HIS A 215 -12.24 -4.27 -2.79
N SER A 216 -12.76 -4.29 -4.01
CA SER A 216 -13.42 -5.48 -4.58
C SER A 216 -12.34 -6.37 -5.16
N VAL A 217 -12.34 -7.65 -4.78
CA VAL A 217 -11.40 -8.65 -5.30
C VAL A 217 -12.14 -9.90 -5.73
N VAL A 218 -11.57 -10.61 -6.68
CA VAL A 218 -12.07 -11.91 -7.13
C VAL A 218 -11.19 -12.98 -6.52
N ASP A 219 -11.78 -14.05 -5.98
CA ASP A 219 -11.04 -15.23 -5.56
C ASP A 219 -10.82 -16.22 -6.71
N ASP A 220 -10.07 -17.30 -6.44
CA ASP A 220 -9.72 -18.31 -7.46
C ASP A 220 -10.94 -19.03 -8.04
N SER A 221 -12.08 -18.99 -7.35
CA SER A 221 -13.35 -19.57 -7.83
C SER A 221 -14.14 -18.61 -8.72
N GLY A 222 -13.70 -17.36 -8.88
CA GLY A 222 -14.42 -16.31 -9.58
C GLY A 222 -15.45 -15.57 -8.72
N SER A 223 -15.52 -15.85 -7.41
CA SER A 223 -16.45 -15.18 -6.50
C SER A 223 -15.88 -13.84 -6.04
N THR A 224 -16.74 -12.82 -6.07
CA THR A 224 -16.39 -11.48 -5.60
C THR A 224 -16.38 -11.45 -4.07
N LYS A 225 -15.22 -11.10 -3.50
CA LYS A 225 -15.03 -10.82 -2.09
C LYS A 225 -14.73 -9.33 -1.91
N ILE A 226 -15.10 -8.79 -0.76
CA ILE A 226 -14.72 -7.42 -0.40
C ILE A 226 -13.61 -7.50 0.63
N ILE A 227 -12.54 -6.75 0.43
CA ILE A 227 -11.53 -6.51 1.48
C ILE A 227 -11.68 -5.06 1.92
N SER A 228 -11.84 -4.83 3.22
CA SER A 228 -11.87 -3.48 3.78
C SER A 228 -10.84 -3.32 4.88
N ALA A 229 -10.63 -2.09 5.32
CA ALA A 229 -9.79 -1.80 6.47
C ALA A 229 -10.40 -0.71 7.35
N SER A 230 -10.25 -0.92 8.66
CA SER A 230 -10.53 0.05 9.71
C SER A 230 -9.34 0.11 10.66
N SER A 231 -9.37 0.97 11.68
CA SER A 231 -8.26 1.16 12.63
C SER A 231 -7.79 -0.13 13.31
N ILE A 232 -8.68 -1.12 13.45
CA ILE A 232 -8.39 -2.44 14.03
C ILE A 232 -7.59 -3.36 13.10
N GLY A 233 -7.53 -3.07 11.80
CA GLY A 233 -6.90 -3.93 10.80
C GLY A 233 -7.76 -4.16 9.55
N PRO A 234 -7.20 -4.88 8.55
CA PRO A 234 -7.92 -5.31 7.37
C PRO A 234 -8.86 -6.49 7.68
N CYS A 235 -10.02 -6.52 7.04
CA CYS A 235 -10.98 -7.61 7.12
C CYS A 235 -11.52 -7.99 5.73
N ILE A 236 -11.98 -9.22 5.60
CA ILE A 236 -12.60 -9.75 4.39
C ILE A 236 -14.08 -10.04 4.63
N TRP A 237 -14.91 -9.77 3.62
CA TRP A 237 -16.35 -9.94 3.64
C TRP A 237 -16.72 -10.90 2.52
N ASP A 238 -17.45 -11.95 2.89
CA ASP A 238 -18.10 -12.83 1.94
C ASP A 238 -19.56 -12.42 1.82
N VAL A 239 -19.87 -11.54 0.85
CA VAL A 239 -21.21 -10.94 0.71
C VAL A 239 -22.25 -11.98 0.30
N ASP A 240 -21.85 -12.95 -0.52
CA ASP A 240 -22.71 -14.03 -0.98
C ASP A 240 -22.73 -15.23 -0.01
N GLY A 241 -21.86 -15.21 1.01
CA GLY A 241 -21.75 -16.24 2.03
C GLY A 241 -22.86 -16.17 3.07
N SER A 242 -22.99 -17.24 3.87
CA SER A 242 -23.95 -17.29 4.98
C SER A 242 -23.54 -16.41 6.19
N GLU A 243 -22.30 -15.92 6.22
CA GLU A 243 -21.77 -15.13 7.32
C GLU A 243 -22.03 -13.63 7.11
N ASN A 244 -22.96 -13.06 7.86
CA ASN A 244 -23.26 -11.63 7.84
C ASN A 244 -22.21 -10.76 8.56
N ARG A 245 -21.04 -11.31 8.89
CA ARG A 245 -19.99 -10.62 9.65
C ARG A 245 -18.64 -10.79 8.95
N PRO A 246 -17.81 -9.74 8.88
CA PRO A 246 -16.48 -9.84 8.30
C PRO A 246 -15.51 -10.66 9.16
N ASN A 247 -14.51 -11.22 8.51
CA ASN A 247 -13.39 -11.91 9.16
C ASN A 247 -12.17 -10.99 9.21
N LEU A 248 -11.64 -10.73 10.42
CA LEU A 248 -10.40 -9.98 10.60
C LEU A 248 -9.22 -10.82 10.09
N LEU A 249 -8.33 -10.22 9.31
CA LEU A 249 -7.14 -10.94 8.85
C LEU A 249 -6.16 -11.13 10.01
N THR A 250 -5.74 -12.38 10.21
CA THR A 250 -4.97 -12.79 11.39
C THR A 250 -3.53 -12.29 11.35
N GLY A 251 -2.89 -12.23 12.53
CA GLY A 251 -1.49 -11.85 12.69
C GLY A 251 -1.20 -10.33 12.74
N MET A 252 -2.25 -9.50 12.79
CA MET A 252 -2.18 -8.03 12.77
C MET A 252 -2.46 -7.37 14.13
N GLU A 253 -2.86 -8.12 15.16
CA GLU A 253 -3.41 -7.60 16.42
C GLU A 253 -2.47 -6.63 17.16
N ASN A 254 -1.15 -6.83 17.02
CA ASN A 254 -0.11 -6.08 17.72
C ASN A 254 0.59 -5.03 16.85
N GLN A 255 0.08 -4.71 15.64
CA GLN A 255 0.75 -3.79 14.72
C GLN A 255 0.38 -2.31 14.93
N GLY A 256 -0.56 -2.02 15.84
CA GLY A 256 -0.96 -0.66 16.18
C GLY A 256 -2.31 -0.26 15.60
N VAL A 257 -2.40 0.92 14.98
CA VAL A 257 -3.59 1.44 14.31
C VAL A 257 -3.40 1.31 12.81
N CYS A 258 -4.26 0.55 12.14
CA CYS A 258 -4.26 0.45 10.68
C CYS A 258 -4.72 1.78 10.07
N ILE A 259 -3.98 2.27 9.09
CA ILE A 259 -4.18 3.58 8.46
C ILE A 259 -4.30 3.52 6.94
N SER A 260 -3.91 2.42 6.32
CA SER A 260 -4.06 2.20 4.88
C SER A 260 -4.03 0.71 4.54
N LEU A 261 -4.67 0.35 3.44
CA LEU A 261 -4.63 -0.98 2.86
C LEU A 261 -4.45 -0.85 1.34
N ALA A 262 -3.35 -1.39 0.82
CA ALA A 262 -3.10 -1.47 -0.61
C ALA A 262 -3.40 -2.88 -1.12
N CYS A 263 -4.04 -2.96 -2.29
CA CYS A 263 -4.43 -4.21 -2.94
C CYS A 263 -4.26 -4.04 -4.46
N ALA A 264 -3.79 -5.07 -5.15
CA ALA A 264 -3.70 -5.09 -6.61
C ALA A 264 -4.93 -5.80 -7.22
N ALA A 265 -6.10 -5.18 -7.08
CA ALA A 265 -7.35 -5.67 -7.68
C ALA A 265 -7.25 -5.75 -9.23
N PRO A 266 -8.01 -6.62 -9.92
CA PRO A 266 -9.15 -7.40 -9.42
C PRO A 266 -8.79 -8.75 -8.77
N SER A 267 -7.73 -9.43 -9.21
CA SER A 267 -7.25 -10.68 -8.62
C SER A 267 -5.95 -10.40 -7.86
N SER A 268 -6.05 -10.22 -6.54
CA SER A 268 -4.87 -9.99 -5.70
C SER A 268 -4.72 -11.08 -4.66
N ASP A 269 -3.61 -11.81 -4.77
CA ASP A 269 -3.10 -12.66 -3.69
C ASP A 269 -2.29 -11.88 -2.68
N LEU A 270 -1.95 -10.63 -2.98
CA LEU A 270 -1.07 -9.82 -2.15
C LEU A 270 -1.78 -8.54 -1.71
N ILE A 271 -1.66 -8.23 -0.43
CA ILE A 271 -2.12 -6.96 0.15
C ILE A 271 -1.05 -6.42 1.08
N VAL A 272 -1.01 -5.11 1.23
CA VAL A 272 -0.12 -4.45 2.21
C VAL A 272 -0.94 -3.56 3.12
N ALA A 273 -1.01 -3.91 4.40
CA ALA A 273 -1.63 -3.09 5.44
C ALA A 273 -0.57 -2.20 6.10
N SER A 274 -0.85 -0.92 6.25
CA SER A 274 0.07 0.05 6.87
C SER A 274 -0.47 0.48 8.23
N PHE A 275 0.40 0.53 9.22
CA PHE A 275 0.06 0.80 10.61
C PHE A 275 0.93 1.90 11.21
N ARG A 276 0.35 2.65 12.14
CA ARG A 276 1.09 3.55 13.03
C ARG A 276 1.00 3.07 14.47
N PRO A 277 1.96 3.41 15.35
CA PRO A 277 1.89 3.08 16.76
C PRO A 277 0.62 3.60 17.42
N ARG A 278 0.11 2.87 18.42
CA ARG A 278 -0.93 3.40 19.32
C ARG A 278 -0.31 4.51 20.16
N VAL A 279 -1.09 5.54 20.47
CA VAL A 279 -0.66 6.54 21.44
C VAL A 279 -0.73 5.88 22.82
N GLU A 280 0.43 5.59 23.41
CA GLU A 280 0.52 5.14 24.79
C GLU A 280 0.25 6.35 25.70
N PHE A 281 -0.86 6.32 26.44
CA PHE A 281 -1.00 7.18 27.61
C PHE A 281 -0.30 6.47 28.75
N SER A 282 0.88 6.94 29.15
CA SER A 282 1.56 6.45 30.35
C SER A 282 0.74 6.84 31.58
N GLY A 283 -0.01 5.88 32.13
CA GLY A 283 -0.73 5.98 33.40
C GLY A 283 -0.19 4.97 34.41
N ASP A 284 0.04 5.45 35.64
CA ASP A 284 0.53 4.79 36.86
C ASP A 284 2.08 4.73 36.97
N GLY A 285 2.77 5.40 37.89
CA GLY A 285 2.38 6.13 39.09
C GLY A 285 3.45 5.99 40.16
N SER A 286 4.43 6.90 40.23
CA SER A 286 5.07 7.28 41.50
C SER A 286 5.50 8.74 41.43
N ALA A 287 5.10 9.48 42.46
CA ALA A 287 5.20 10.93 42.52
C ALA A 287 6.65 11.40 42.68
N SER A 288 7.09 12.28 41.79
CA SER A 288 7.78 13.50 42.21
C SER A 288 7.53 14.59 41.16
N GLN A 289 7.19 15.77 41.67
CA GLN A 289 6.73 16.92 40.90
C GLN A 289 7.76 17.36 39.86
N MET A 290 7.32 17.56 38.63
CA MET A 290 7.59 18.80 37.88
C MET A 290 6.53 18.94 36.78
N GLY A 291 5.76 20.03 36.86
CA GLY A 291 4.74 20.35 35.88
C GLY A 291 5.35 20.72 34.52
N ILE A 292 4.60 20.46 33.46
CA ILE A 292 4.01 21.46 32.58
C ILE A 292 3.30 20.68 31.45
N SER A 293 2.04 21.04 31.25
CA SER A 293 1.25 20.82 30.03
C SER A 293 2.11 20.78 28.77
N GLN A 294 2.18 19.62 28.13
CA GLN A 294 2.53 19.54 26.72
C GLN A 294 1.32 18.96 25.99
N SER A 295 0.59 19.85 25.32
CA SER A 295 -0.14 19.47 24.11
C SER A 295 0.81 18.65 23.23
N PRO A 296 0.35 17.55 22.58
CA PRO A 296 1.23 16.73 21.77
C PRO A 296 1.83 17.61 20.70
N THR A 297 3.11 17.95 20.85
CA THR A 297 3.89 18.68 19.87
C THR A 297 3.88 17.80 18.62
N LEU A 298 3.16 18.24 17.57
CA LEU A 298 3.15 17.54 16.29
C LEU A 298 4.60 17.41 15.85
N SER A 299 5.14 16.19 15.89
CA SER A 299 6.44 15.94 15.29
C SER A 299 6.28 16.15 13.78
N SER A 300 6.97 17.16 13.25
CA SER A 300 6.94 17.46 11.81
C SER A 300 7.69 16.41 10.97
N SER A 301 8.25 15.39 11.63
CA SER A 301 9.04 14.31 11.05
C SER A 301 8.27 12.99 10.86
N GLY A 302 7.03 12.87 11.35
CA GLY A 302 6.29 11.60 11.32
C GLY A 302 6.76 10.59 12.37
N LYS A 303 6.02 9.47 12.49
CA LYS A 303 6.33 8.37 13.43
C LYS A 303 6.80 7.13 12.70
N LEU A 304 7.65 6.35 13.37
CA LEU A 304 8.03 5.03 12.90
C LEU A 304 6.81 4.10 13.00
N GLY A 305 6.22 3.78 11.85
CA GLY A 305 5.16 2.78 11.71
C GLY A 305 5.67 1.54 10.99
N CYS A 306 4.74 0.71 10.55
CA CYS A 306 5.08 -0.51 9.82
C CYS A 306 4.12 -0.77 8.65
N HIS A 307 4.61 -1.55 7.70
CA HIS A 307 3.89 -2.02 6.52
C HIS A 307 3.98 -3.55 6.53
N ALA A 308 2.84 -4.21 6.69
CA ALA A 308 2.74 -5.67 6.74
C ALA A 308 2.24 -6.19 5.38
N LEU A 309 3.04 -7.04 4.75
CA LEU A 309 2.65 -7.80 3.57
C LEU A 309 1.86 -9.04 4.01
N LEU A 310 0.69 -9.25 3.42
CA LEU A 310 -0.08 -10.46 3.59
C LEU A 310 -0.31 -11.14 2.24
N ARG A 311 -0.26 -12.47 2.24
CA ARG A 311 -0.56 -13.32 1.09
C ARG A 311 -1.83 -14.13 1.33
N ARG A 312 -2.68 -14.21 0.31
CA ARG A 312 -3.89 -15.03 0.29
C ARG A 312 -3.52 -16.50 0.45
N LYS A 313 -4.27 -17.22 1.28
CA LYS A 313 -4.13 -18.68 1.48
C LYS A 313 -5.38 -19.45 1.11
N SER A 314 -6.54 -18.80 1.19
CA SER A 314 -7.83 -19.33 0.73
C SER A 314 -8.71 -18.16 0.28
N SER A 315 -9.93 -18.46 -0.18
CA SER A 315 -10.91 -17.44 -0.58
C SER A 315 -11.19 -16.38 0.51
N THR A 316 -11.08 -16.76 1.78
CA THR A 316 -11.42 -15.91 2.94
C THR A 316 -10.28 -15.70 3.94
N SER A 317 -9.04 -16.08 3.60
CA SER A 317 -7.91 -15.96 4.53
C SER A 317 -6.62 -15.45 3.91
N PHE A 318 -5.89 -14.68 4.71
CA PHE A 318 -4.57 -14.13 4.39
C PHE A 318 -3.62 -14.42 5.54
N VAL A 319 -2.35 -14.65 5.22
CA VAL A 319 -1.28 -14.86 6.18
C VAL A 319 -0.22 -13.78 6.01
N LYS A 320 0.23 -13.22 7.14
CA LYS A 320 1.35 -12.28 7.19
C LYS A 320 2.65 -12.96 6.72
N GLU A 321 3.33 -12.36 5.74
CA GLU A 321 4.62 -12.85 5.24
C GLU A 321 5.79 -12.03 5.79
N GLN A 322 5.72 -10.70 5.65
CA GLN A 322 6.83 -9.82 5.96
C GLN A 322 6.33 -8.49 6.53
N ILE A 323 7.16 -7.85 7.36
CA ILE A 323 6.94 -6.49 7.85
C ILE A 323 8.15 -5.63 7.48
N CYS A 324 7.91 -4.38 7.11
CA CYS A 324 8.93 -3.35 6.96
C CYS A 324 8.54 -2.10 7.74
N ASN A 325 9.52 -1.39 8.30
CA ASN A 325 9.27 -0.15 9.03
C ASN A 325 9.40 1.05 8.09
N GLY A 326 8.52 2.03 8.25
CA GLY A 326 8.48 3.25 7.44
C GLY A 326 7.97 4.44 8.23
N ASN A 327 8.27 5.65 7.77
CA ASN A 327 7.80 6.86 8.43
C ASN A 327 6.38 7.19 7.97
N VAL A 328 5.43 7.08 8.90
CA VAL A 328 4.00 7.25 8.65
C VAL A 328 3.46 8.46 9.40
N SER A 329 2.30 8.92 8.95
CA SER A 329 1.57 10.03 9.56
C SER A 329 0.98 9.66 10.92
N GLU A 330 1.08 10.57 11.88
CA GLU A 330 0.45 10.44 13.21
C GLU A 330 -1.07 10.58 13.18
N LEU A 331 -1.63 11.27 12.19
CA LEU A 331 -3.03 11.68 12.17
C LEU A 331 -3.76 11.24 10.90
N ARG A 332 -3.22 11.58 9.73
CA ARG A 332 -3.77 11.25 8.41
C ARG A 332 -3.72 9.75 8.11
N MET A 333 -4.64 9.33 7.24
CA MET A 333 -4.78 7.99 6.68
C MET A 333 -4.63 8.08 5.16
N SER A 334 -3.42 8.45 4.71
CA SER A 334 -3.12 8.58 3.30
C SER A 334 -3.09 7.19 2.66
N LYS A 335 -3.78 7.01 1.52
CA LYS A 335 -3.82 5.72 0.84
C LYS A 335 -2.42 5.32 0.37
N SER A 336 -2.24 4.02 0.19
CA SER A 336 -1.06 3.39 -0.40
C SER A 336 -1.48 2.54 -1.59
N ALA A 337 -0.54 2.16 -2.45
CA ALA A 337 -0.81 1.46 -3.70
C ALA A 337 0.16 0.29 -3.91
N ILE A 338 -0.33 -0.78 -4.54
CA ILE A 338 0.52 -1.83 -5.11
C ILE A 338 0.52 -1.63 -6.62
N LEU A 339 1.71 -1.60 -7.21
CA LEU A 339 1.91 -1.33 -8.63
C LEU A 339 2.48 -2.56 -9.34
N PRO A 340 1.89 -3.01 -10.45
CA PRO A 340 2.43 -4.09 -11.26
C PRO A 340 3.65 -3.60 -12.05
N CYS A 341 4.83 -4.22 -11.82
CA CYS A 341 5.96 -4.06 -12.73
C CYS A 341 5.71 -4.84 -14.02
N SER A 342 6.20 -4.33 -15.13
CA SER A 342 6.09 -5.03 -16.41
C SER A 342 7.11 -6.16 -16.53
N GLY A 343 6.73 -7.22 -17.25
CA GLY A 343 7.62 -8.32 -17.63
C GLY A 343 7.97 -9.32 -16.53
N THR A 344 7.48 -9.15 -15.30
CA THR A 344 7.72 -10.07 -14.17
C THR A 344 6.50 -10.10 -13.23
N ASP A 345 6.36 -11.12 -12.39
CA ASP A 345 5.38 -11.14 -11.27
C ASP A 345 5.78 -10.19 -10.12
N GLN A 346 6.80 -9.34 -10.36
CA GLN A 346 7.28 -8.36 -9.40
C GLN A 346 6.22 -7.27 -9.19
N ARG A 347 5.98 -6.95 -7.92
CA ARG A 347 5.13 -5.82 -7.51
C ARG A 347 5.95 -4.78 -6.76
N LEU A 348 5.51 -3.53 -6.83
CA LEU A 348 6.00 -2.45 -6.00
C LEU A 348 4.93 -2.05 -5.00
N PHE A 349 5.34 -1.69 -3.80
CA PHE A 349 4.52 -1.02 -2.82
C PHE A 349 4.91 0.47 -2.79
N ALA A 350 3.93 1.35 -2.95
CA ALA A 350 4.11 2.78 -2.82
C ALA A 350 3.29 3.34 -1.66
N TYR A 351 3.90 4.20 -0.85
CA TYR A 351 3.22 4.90 0.24
C TYR A 351 3.77 6.32 0.39
N GLY A 352 2.96 7.20 0.95
CA GLY A 352 3.40 8.55 1.33
C GLY A 352 4.24 8.50 2.60
N ASP A 353 5.53 8.81 2.48
CA ASP A 353 6.45 8.88 3.60
C ASP A 353 6.41 10.27 4.23
N GLU A 354 6.13 10.32 5.52
CA GLU A 354 5.85 11.55 6.24
C GLU A 354 7.09 12.44 6.38
N SER A 355 8.27 11.84 6.63
CA SER A 355 9.52 12.58 6.77
C SER A 355 10.00 13.11 5.43
N LEU A 356 9.89 12.31 4.37
CA LEU A 356 10.26 12.70 3.02
C LEU A 356 9.30 13.75 2.44
N ARG A 357 8.04 13.78 2.92
CA ARG A 357 6.92 14.51 2.29
C ARG A 357 6.76 14.12 0.82
N GLY A 358 6.98 12.85 0.52
CA GLY A 358 7.02 12.31 -0.84
C GLY A 358 6.55 10.87 -0.85
N VAL A 359 6.66 10.23 -2.01
CA VAL A 359 6.28 8.82 -2.16
C VAL A 359 7.53 7.97 -2.18
N ARG A 360 7.58 6.96 -1.30
CA ARG A 360 8.60 5.90 -1.37
C ARG A 360 8.02 4.68 -2.08
N THR A 361 8.87 4.02 -2.86
CA THR A 361 8.52 2.79 -3.57
C THR A 361 9.47 1.66 -3.17
N TRP A 362 8.91 0.55 -2.74
CA TRP A 362 9.63 -0.64 -2.29
C TRP A 362 9.20 -1.86 -3.10
N ARG A 363 10.11 -2.82 -3.29
CA ARG A 363 9.82 -4.07 -3.98
C ARG A 363 9.08 -5.05 -3.07
N LEU A 364 8.11 -5.77 -3.59
CA LEU A 364 7.46 -6.88 -2.89
C LEU A 364 7.95 -8.23 -3.45
N PRO A 365 8.15 -9.27 -2.62
CA PRO A 365 7.81 -9.31 -1.20
C PRO A 365 8.88 -8.71 -0.28
N SER A 366 10.12 -8.53 -0.76
CA SER A 366 11.31 -8.26 0.07
C SER A 366 11.33 -6.92 0.82
N PHE A 367 10.47 -5.98 0.47
CA PHE A 367 10.49 -4.58 0.90
C PHE A 367 11.82 -3.86 0.63
N GLN A 368 12.57 -4.29 -0.39
CA GLN A 368 13.79 -3.60 -0.77
C GLN A 368 13.46 -2.20 -1.33
N PRO A 369 14.09 -1.12 -0.84
CA PRO A 369 13.87 0.22 -1.38
C PRO A 369 14.24 0.28 -2.87
N LEU A 370 13.35 0.85 -3.67
CA LEU A 370 13.58 1.06 -5.10
C LEU A 370 13.84 2.53 -5.41
N ALA A 371 12.88 3.40 -5.16
CA ALA A 371 12.98 4.81 -5.51
C ALA A 371 12.12 5.70 -4.62
N ASP A 372 12.60 6.93 -4.44
CA ASP A 372 11.87 8.02 -3.80
C ASP A 372 11.43 8.98 -4.91
N LEU A 373 10.11 9.21 -5.02
CA LEU A 373 9.57 10.18 -5.98
C LEU A 373 9.79 11.59 -5.46
N ARG A 374 9.71 12.57 -6.38
CA ARG A 374 9.93 13.98 -6.06
C ARG A 374 9.07 14.41 -4.86
N PRO A 375 9.68 14.91 -3.77
CA PRO A 375 8.94 15.39 -2.62
C PRO A 375 8.01 16.55 -2.95
N HIS A 376 6.89 16.59 -2.24
CA HIS A 376 6.06 17.77 -2.06
C HIS A 376 6.65 18.66 -0.95
N ARG A 377 6.17 19.90 -0.87
CA ARG A 377 6.47 20.78 0.28
C ARG A 377 5.66 20.38 1.52
N GLN A 378 4.48 19.82 1.29
CA GLN A 378 3.52 19.39 2.31
C GLN A 378 3.39 17.86 2.30
N PRO A 379 2.95 17.23 3.41
CA PRO A 379 2.71 15.80 3.46
C PRO A 379 1.71 15.30 2.40
N ILE A 380 1.86 14.03 2.03
CA ILE A 380 0.97 13.37 1.07
C ILE A 380 -0.39 13.10 1.73
N LEU A 381 -1.47 13.52 1.08
CA LEU A 381 -2.86 13.37 1.51
C LEU A 381 -3.55 12.17 0.88
N ASP A 382 -3.30 11.91 -0.41
CA ASP A 382 -3.87 10.77 -1.13
C ASP A 382 -2.88 10.25 -2.18
N LEU A 383 -2.93 8.95 -2.44
CA LEU A 383 -2.11 8.24 -3.42
C LEU A 383 -3.00 7.29 -4.21
N ARG A 384 -2.94 7.35 -5.54
CA ARG A 384 -3.79 6.52 -6.42
C ARG A 384 -3.01 5.94 -7.56
N PHE A 385 -3.19 4.64 -7.74
CA PHE A 385 -2.75 3.94 -8.93
C PHE A 385 -3.96 3.67 -9.84
N ALA A 386 -3.76 3.78 -11.15
CA ALA A 386 -4.72 3.36 -12.15
C ALA A 386 -3.99 2.86 -13.40
N GLU A 387 -4.58 1.88 -14.07
CA GLU A 387 -4.11 1.30 -15.31
C GLU A 387 -5.23 1.39 -16.36
N SER A 388 -4.89 1.82 -17.59
CA SER A 388 -5.85 1.86 -18.69
C SER A 388 -6.02 0.47 -19.30
N SER A 389 -7.10 0.29 -20.07
CA SER A 389 -7.30 -0.91 -20.89
C SER A 389 -6.19 -1.12 -21.95
N THR A 390 -5.43 -0.08 -22.27
CA THR A 390 -4.29 -0.13 -23.20
C THR A 390 -2.96 -0.39 -22.48
N GLY A 391 -2.95 -0.64 -21.17
CA GLY A 391 -1.76 -0.92 -20.36
C GLY A 391 -0.99 0.33 -19.88
N GLU A 392 -1.57 1.53 -20.04
CA GLU A 392 -0.96 2.76 -19.55
C GLU A 392 -1.16 2.90 -18.05
N LYS A 393 -0.05 3.04 -17.31
CA LYS A 393 -0.04 3.01 -15.85
C LYS A 393 0.29 4.38 -15.28
N TYR A 394 -0.54 4.83 -14.34
CA TYR A 394 -0.41 6.13 -13.68
C TYR A 394 -0.40 6.00 -12.17
N LEU A 395 0.50 6.75 -11.52
CA LEU A 395 0.50 6.98 -10.09
C LEU A 395 0.30 8.47 -9.83
N GLY A 396 -0.82 8.82 -9.23
CA GLY A 396 -1.06 10.17 -8.72
C GLY A 396 -0.64 10.28 -7.27
N CYS A 397 -0.10 11.45 -6.91
CA CYS A 397 0.26 11.83 -5.55
C CYS A 397 -0.29 13.23 -5.26
N LEU A 398 -1.10 13.35 -4.21
CA LEU A 398 -1.77 14.59 -3.84
C LEU A 398 -1.24 15.10 -2.50
N SER A 399 -0.86 16.37 -2.43
CA SER A 399 -0.67 17.13 -1.19
C SER A 399 -1.67 18.30 -1.13
N GLU A 400 -1.63 19.08 -0.05
CA GLU A 400 -2.56 20.20 0.14
C GLU A 400 -2.54 21.25 -0.99
N GLU A 401 -1.35 21.53 -1.52
CA GLU A 401 -1.15 22.59 -2.53
C GLU A 401 -0.98 22.05 -3.96
N LYS A 402 -0.72 20.75 -4.10
CA LYS A 402 -0.13 20.21 -5.33
C LYS A 402 -0.53 18.77 -5.59
N LEU A 403 -0.79 18.49 -6.86
CA LEU A 403 -1.00 17.17 -7.41
C LEU A 403 0.13 16.86 -8.40
N GLN A 404 0.77 15.71 -8.26
CA GLN A 404 1.77 15.19 -9.19
C GLN A 404 1.26 13.89 -9.78
N VAL A 405 1.46 13.68 -11.10
CA VAL A 405 1.17 12.40 -11.74
C VAL A 405 2.40 11.86 -12.45
N PHE A 406 2.69 10.60 -12.16
CA PHE A 406 3.80 9.84 -12.72
C PHE A 406 3.26 8.79 -13.66
N ARG A 407 3.77 8.76 -14.89
CA ARG A 407 3.55 7.65 -15.82
C ARG A 407 4.59 6.57 -15.56
N ILE A 408 4.13 5.35 -15.34
CA ILE A 408 4.97 4.20 -15.07
C ILE A 408 5.23 3.51 -16.41
N ARG A 409 6.48 3.54 -16.86
CA ARG A 409 6.86 2.87 -18.10
C ARG A 409 7.02 1.38 -17.86
N SER A 410 6.44 0.60 -18.76
CA SER A 410 6.63 -0.83 -18.90
C SER A 410 8.02 -1.18 -19.42
#